data_AF-A0A5A7T2N4-F1
#
_entry.id   AF-A0A5A7T2N4-F1
#
_cell.length_a   1.000
_cell.length_b   1.000
_cell.length_c   1.000
_cell.angle_alpha   90.00
_cell.angle_beta   90.00
_cell.angle_gamma   90.00
#
_symmetry.space_group_name_H-M   'P 1'
#
loop_
_entity.id
_entity.type
_entity.pdbx_description
1 polymer ?
#
loop_
_entity_poly.entity_id
_entity_poly.type
_entity_poly.pdbx_seq_one_letter_code
_entity_poly.pdbx_strand_id
1 'polypeptide(L)'
;MLLRTRNNPSQQNAQPPNKTHEQPIDHSTTTLIPHKMFMEVPDSLTMAKPLGASNKFRKRPAKLVLPEYCPGPEFSKLRKKMEIQEFHVQGRDYCLATKKGRRETLEDAYGVMLDIFGDSKQAFFAVVDGHGGRDAADYVVEHLGKNIINALEKIAGEEEKAIESAIRRGHKRTDEEFLSQGVGSGACAASVLVKDGELHVANVGDCRVVLSRNGVATPLTKQHRLCREEERVRIEKSGGFVECKNGVWRVQGSLAVSRAIGDLHLKEWVISEPEIHRLPLTPDCEFLIMASDGLWDKVYSFTSSSSHHFILLNSNFK
;
A
#
# COMPACT_ATOMS: atom_id res chain seq x y z
N MET A 1 12.49 20.97 -25.55
CA MET A 1 12.71 22.34 -26.07
C MET A 1 13.09 23.19 -24.87
N LEU A 2 14.37 23.62 -24.80
CA LEU A 2 14.97 24.73 -24.01
C LEU A 2 14.70 24.73 -22.46
N LEU A 3 15.66 24.87 -21.54
CA LEU A 3 16.93 25.60 -21.56
C LEU A 3 17.93 25.06 -20.52
N ARG A 4 19.21 25.16 -20.90
CA ARG A 4 20.43 25.02 -20.08
C ARG A 4 20.65 26.26 -19.19
N THR A 5 21.30 26.06 -18.04
CA THR A 5 22.40 26.91 -17.51
C THR A 5 23.28 26.03 -16.61
N ARG A 6 24.45 25.57 -17.06
CA ARG A 6 25.80 26.09 -16.75
C ARG A 6 26.03 26.41 -15.25
N ASN A 7 26.88 25.63 -14.59
CA ASN A 7 28.15 26.11 -14.04
C ASN A 7 29.04 24.95 -13.53
N ASN A 8 30.32 25.06 -13.87
CA ASN A 8 31.54 24.44 -13.33
C ASN A 8 32.62 25.53 -13.58
N PRO A 9 33.84 25.52 -12.99
CA PRO A 9 34.43 24.53 -12.10
C PRO A 9 35.22 25.15 -10.92
N SER A 10 35.72 24.33 -9.99
CA SER A 10 37.14 24.37 -9.59
C SER A 10 37.47 23.27 -8.57
N GLN A 11 38.57 22.58 -8.86
CA GLN A 11 39.20 21.44 -8.19
C GLN A 11 39.85 21.83 -6.84
N GLN A 12 40.08 20.85 -5.96
CA GLN A 12 41.44 20.45 -5.56
C GLN A 12 41.49 19.16 -4.73
N ASN A 13 42.49 18.35 -5.06
CA ASN A 13 42.91 17.07 -4.48
C ASN A 13 43.45 17.20 -3.05
N ALA A 14 43.35 16.14 -2.24
CA ALA A 14 44.51 15.53 -1.54
C ALA A 14 44.12 14.28 -0.70
N GLN A 15 44.93 13.24 -0.81
CA GLN A 15 45.11 12.07 0.07
C GLN A 15 46.64 11.90 0.25
N PRO A 16 47.16 10.99 1.10
CA PRO A 16 46.96 10.68 2.52
C PRO A 16 48.34 10.81 3.27
N PRO A 17 48.63 10.24 4.47
CA PRO A 17 49.00 8.80 4.60
C PRO A 17 48.85 8.11 6.00
N ASN A 18 48.51 6.81 5.98
CA ASN A 18 49.21 5.62 6.54
C ASN A 18 49.58 5.42 8.06
N LYS A 19 49.63 4.11 8.44
CA LYS A 19 50.26 3.41 9.61
C LYS A 19 49.34 3.09 10.82
N THR A 20 49.34 1.92 11.50
CA THR A 20 50.19 0.69 11.58
C THR A 20 49.56 -0.36 12.52
N HIS A 21 49.88 -1.67 12.32
CA HIS A 21 50.09 -2.82 13.27
C HIS A 21 49.02 -3.13 14.38
N GLU A 22 48.68 -4.35 14.82
CA GLU A 22 49.28 -5.70 14.81
C GLU A 22 48.23 -6.78 15.23
N GLN A 23 48.62 -8.05 15.23
CA GLN A 23 47.85 -9.32 15.11
C GLN A 23 47.32 -9.97 16.44
N PRO A 24 47.15 -11.32 16.57
CA PRO A 24 46.12 -12.26 16.02
C PRO A 24 45.48 -13.16 17.11
N ILE A 25 44.38 -13.89 16.84
CA ILE A 25 44.07 -15.18 17.51
C ILE A 25 43.41 -16.17 16.53
N ASP A 26 43.85 -17.42 16.67
CA ASP A 26 43.67 -18.68 15.94
C ASP A 26 42.29 -19.35 16.09
N HIS A 27 41.91 -20.18 15.11
CA HIS A 27 41.54 -21.60 15.28
C HIS A 27 40.71 -22.17 14.10
N SER A 28 41.38 -23.06 13.37
CA SER A 28 40.91 -24.36 12.83
C SER A 28 39.43 -24.55 12.44
N THR A 29 39.18 -24.98 11.21
CA THR A 29 38.97 -26.42 10.87
C THR A 29 38.61 -26.56 9.39
N THR A 30 39.48 -27.23 8.65
CA THR A 30 39.26 -27.67 7.27
C THR A 30 38.45 -28.97 7.27
N THR A 31 37.41 -29.05 6.45
CA THR A 31 36.91 -30.35 5.97
C THR A 31 36.50 -30.23 4.50
N LEU A 32 37.16 -31.04 3.68
CA LEU A 32 36.97 -31.21 2.24
C LEU A 32 35.70 -32.02 1.95
N ILE A 33 34.92 -31.61 0.95
CA ILE A 33 34.02 -32.50 0.19
C ILE A 33 34.15 -32.13 -1.29
N PRO A 34 34.36 -33.10 -2.20
CA PRO A 34 34.60 -32.83 -3.61
C PRO A 34 33.42 -33.18 -4.53
N HIS A 35 33.56 -32.72 -5.78
CA HIS A 35 33.00 -33.23 -7.03
C HIS A 35 31.54 -32.94 -7.45
N LYS A 36 31.48 -31.97 -8.38
CA LYS A 36 30.65 -31.86 -9.59
C LYS A 36 30.08 -33.18 -10.13
N MET A 37 28.78 -33.19 -10.41
CA MET A 37 28.20 -33.90 -11.56
C MET A 37 27.56 -32.88 -12.51
N PHE A 38 28.04 -32.88 -13.74
CA PHE A 38 27.43 -32.25 -14.91
C PHE A 38 26.24 -33.11 -15.36
N MET A 39 25.11 -32.49 -15.67
CA MET A 39 24.13 -33.05 -16.60
C MET A 39 24.03 -32.11 -17.80
N GLU A 40 24.48 -32.63 -18.95
CA GLU A 40 24.30 -32.06 -20.27
C GLU A 40 22.81 -32.14 -20.68
N VAL A 41 22.33 -31.09 -21.33
CA VAL A 41 21.02 -31.08 -22.01
C VAL A 41 21.31 -30.86 -23.50
N PRO A 42 20.85 -31.73 -24.42
CA PRO A 42 21.25 -31.65 -25.82
C PRO A 42 20.48 -30.58 -26.60
N ASP A 43 21.21 -29.86 -27.43
CA ASP A 43 20.72 -29.03 -28.52
C ASP A 43 20.02 -29.89 -29.59
N SER A 44 18.80 -29.52 -29.98
CA SER A 44 18.36 -29.70 -31.35
C SER A 44 17.26 -28.69 -31.72
N LEU A 45 17.63 -27.77 -32.62
CA LEU A 45 16.72 -26.92 -33.37
C LEU A 45 16.00 -27.76 -34.44
N THR A 46 14.68 -27.60 -34.56
CA THR A 46 14.02 -27.60 -35.87
C THR A 46 13.01 -26.45 -35.95
N MET A 47 13.18 -25.64 -36.99
CA MET A 47 12.44 -24.42 -37.30
C MET A 47 11.06 -24.75 -37.91
N ALA A 48 10.00 -24.16 -37.36
CA ALA A 48 8.72 -24.01 -38.04
C ALA A 48 8.36 -22.51 -38.14
N LYS A 49 8.06 -22.05 -39.36
CA LYS A 49 7.73 -20.65 -39.73
C LYS A 49 6.48 -20.13 -39.01
N PRO A 50 6.40 -18.84 -38.61
CA PRO A 50 5.20 -18.27 -38.03
C PRO A 50 4.22 -17.79 -39.10
N LEU A 51 2.94 -18.19 -39.00
CA LEU A 51 1.82 -17.49 -39.63
C LEU A 51 1.42 -16.27 -38.77
N GLY A 52 1.04 -15.20 -39.47
CA GLY A 52 1.05 -13.82 -38.98
C GLY A 52 0.15 -13.52 -37.77
N ALA A 53 0.65 -12.62 -36.93
CA ALA A 53 -0.16 -11.90 -35.96
C ALA A 53 0.29 -10.43 -35.94
N SER A 54 -0.69 -9.54 -36.15
CA SER A 54 -0.52 -8.09 -36.23
C SER A 54 0.19 -7.51 -35.00
N ASN A 55 1.26 -6.74 -35.23
CA ASN A 55 1.88 -5.89 -34.22
C ASN A 55 0.91 -4.77 -33.80
N LYS A 56 0.09 -5.03 -32.79
CA LYS A 56 -0.63 -3.98 -32.05
C LYS A 56 0.35 -3.35 -31.08
N PHE A 57 1.07 -2.31 -31.53
CA PHE A 57 1.74 -1.40 -30.61
C PHE A 57 0.72 -0.90 -29.59
N ARG A 58 0.88 -1.29 -28.32
CA ARG A 58 0.07 -0.78 -27.21
C ARG A 58 0.30 0.73 -27.15
N LYS A 59 -0.72 1.52 -27.51
CA LYS A 59 -0.70 2.97 -27.34
C LYS A 59 -0.44 3.26 -25.87
N ARG A 60 0.46 4.21 -25.58
CA ARG A 60 0.68 4.73 -24.22
C ARG A 60 -0.68 5.11 -23.62
N PRO A 61 -0.93 4.82 -22.32
CA PRO A 61 -2.13 5.31 -21.65
C PRO A 61 -2.20 6.84 -21.83
N ALA A 62 -3.42 7.35 -21.96
CA ALA A 62 -3.64 8.78 -22.09
C ALA A 62 -2.98 9.51 -20.90
N LYS A 63 -2.34 10.65 -21.19
CA LYS A 63 -1.78 11.52 -20.17
C LYS A 63 -2.90 11.88 -19.19
N LEU A 64 -2.68 11.62 -17.89
CA LEU A 64 -3.60 12.05 -16.84
C LEU A 64 -3.68 13.58 -16.91
N VAL A 65 -4.84 14.11 -17.31
CA VAL A 65 -5.09 15.56 -17.37
C VAL A 65 -5.70 15.95 -16.04
N LEU A 66 -4.98 16.72 -15.23
CA LEU A 66 -5.48 17.29 -13.98
C LEU A 66 -6.32 18.54 -14.32
N PRO A 67 -7.59 18.65 -13.88
CA PRO A 67 -8.40 19.85 -14.08
C PRO A 67 -7.96 21.03 -13.20
N GLU A 68 -8.31 22.24 -13.65
CA GLU A 68 -8.07 23.50 -12.92
C GLU A 68 -9.02 23.66 -11.71
N TYR A 69 -8.45 24.24 -10.65
CA TYR A 69 -9.00 24.42 -9.29
C TYR A 69 -10.35 25.16 -9.24
N CYS A 70 -11.29 24.65 -8.43
CA CYS A 70 -12.51 25.36 -8.02
C CYS A 70 -12.65 25.32 -6.47
N PRO A 71 -12.60 26.46 -5.77
CA PRO A 71 -12.66 26.50 -4.31
C PRO A 71 -14.08 26.31 -3.77
N GLY A 72 -14.26 25.35 -2.85
CA GLY A 72 -15.44 25.22 -2.00
C GLY A 72 -15.18 24.28 -0.81
N PRO A 73 -15.73 24.55 0.39
CA PRO A 73 -15.67 23.63 1.52
C PRO A 73 -16.64 22.45 1.28
N GLU A 74 -16.14 21.30 0.82
CA GLU A 74 -16.95 20.10 0.64
C GLU A 74 -16.92 19.21 1.89
N PHE A 75 -17.85 19.49 2.81
CA PHE A 75 -18.48 18.42 3.58
C PHE A 75 -19.61 17.87 2.73
N SER A 76 -19.35 16.79 1.98
CA SER A 76 -20.40 16.13 1.20
C SER A 76 -20.87 14.86 1.91
N LYS A 77 -21.90 15.02 2.74
CA LYS A 77 -22.95 14.00 2.85
C LYS A 77 -23.60 13.86 1.46
N LEU A 78 -23.04 13.05 0.58
CA LEU A 78 -23.58 12.71 -0.74
C LEU A 78 -23.13 11.28 -1.11
N ARG A 79 -23.94 10.32 -1.55
CA ARG A 79 -25.35 10.28 -1.96
C ARG A 79 -25.80 8.80 -1.98
N LYS A 80 -27.11 8.61 -1.81
CA LYS A 80 -27.93 7.44 -2.19
C LYS A 80 -27.37 6.60 -3.34
N LYS A 81 -27.56 5.27 -3.23
CA LYS A 81 -27.59 4.26 -4.32
C LYS A 81 -27.71 4.89 -5.72
N MET A 82 -26.58 5.21 -6.33
CA MET A 82 -26.44 5.41 -7.76
C MET A 82 -25.35 4.44 -8.19
N GLU A 83 -25.58 3.73 -9.30
CA GLU A 83 -24.57 2.89 -9.92
C GLU A 83 -23.46 3.78 -10.50
N ILE A 84 -22.59 4.31 -9.65
CA ILE A 84 -21.51 5.18 -10.10
C ILE A 84 -20.46 4.29 -10.78
N GLN A 85 -20.30 4.48 -12.09
CA GLN A 85 -19.38 3.68 -12.90
C GLN A 85 -17.93 4.20 -12.80
N GLU A 86 -17.77 5.51 -12.68
CA GLU A 86 -16.51 6.21 -12.49
C GLU A 86 -16.77 7.60 -11.88
N PHE A 87 -15.95 8.05 -10.94
CA PHE A 87 -15.94 9.45 -10.51
C PHE A 87 -14.55 9.92 -10.09
N HIS A 88 -14.41 11.24 -10.05
CA HIS A 88 -13.18 11.93 -9.73
C HIS A 88 -13.50 13.02 -8.70
N VAL A 89 -12.65 13.16 -7.69
CA VAL A 89 -12.74 14.20 -6.66
C VAL A 89 -11.39 14.91 -6.60
N GLN A 90 -11.42 16.24 -6.61
CA GLN A 90 -10.24 17.07 -6.40
C GLN A 90 -10.42 17.83 -5.09
N GLY A 91 -9.59 17.50 -4.11
CA GLY A 91 -9.50 18.21 -2.85
C GLY A 91 -8.40 19.27 -2.86
N ARG A 92 -8.17 19.89 -1.69
CA ARG A 92 -7.13 20.92 -1.49
C ARG A 92 -5.74 20.38 -1.84
N ASP A 93 -5.41 19.20 -1.31
CA ASP A 93 -4.07 18.61 -1.39
C ASP A 93 -4.09 17.18 -1.94
N TYR A 94 -5.20 16.76 -2.54
CA TYR A 94 -5.35 15.42 -3.08
C TYR A 94 -6.26 15.37 -4.31
N CYS A 95 -6.06 14.34 -5.12
CA CYS A 95 -6.97 13.93 -6.18
C CYS A 95 -7.33 12.46 -5.96
N LEU A 96 -8.60 12.13 -6.12
CA LEU A 96 -9.12 10.77 -6.03
C LEU A 96 -9.78 10.43 -7.36
N ALA A 97 -9.51 9.22 -7.84
CA ALA A 97 -10.27 8.60 -8.91
C ALA A 97 -10.75 7.21 -8.47
N THR A 98 -11.93 6.84 -8.92
CA THR A 98 -12.60 5.58 -8.60
C THR A 98 -13.36 5.09 -9.80
N LYS A 99 -13.29 3.78 -10.04
CA LYS A 99 -13.92 3.13 -11.18
C LYS A 99 -14.33 1.72 -10.84
N LYS A 100 -15.62 1.40 -11.00
CA LYS A 100 -16.20 0.04 -10.79
C LYS A 100 -15.60 -1.03 -11.70
N GLY A 101 -15.09 -0.63 -12.87
CA GLY A 101 -14.52 -1.55 -13.84
C GLY A 101 -15.54 -2.58 -14.33
N ARG A 102 -15.15 -3.87 -14.32
CA ARG A 102 -15.99 -5.00 -14.77
C ARG A 102 -16.77 -5.67 -13.63
N ARG A 103 -16.62 -5.21 -12.39
CA ARG A 103 -17.32 -5.79 -11.24
C ARG A 103 -18.80 -5.40 -11.28
N GLU A 104 -19.65 -6.26 -10.73
CA GLU A 104 -21.09 -5.99 -10.62
C GLU A 104 -21.34 -4.85 -9.64
N THR A 105 -20.69 -4.92 -8.47
CA THR A 105 -20.74 -3.94 -7.39
C THR A 105 -19.41 -3.18 -7.26
N LEU A 106 -19.50 -1.95 -6.76
CA LEU A 106 -18.35 -1.17 -6.32
C LEU A 106 -18.27 -1.32 -4.79
N GLU A 107 -17.27 -2.05 -4.29
CA GLU A 107 -17.06 -2.29 -2.86
C GLU A 107 -15.90 -1.46 -2.30
N ASP A 108 -15.07 -0.85 -3.17
CA ASP A 108 -14.05 0.10 -2.76
C ASP A 108 -14.69 1.40 -2.19
N ALA A 109 -13.98 1.96 -1.22
CA ALA A 109 -14.32 3.22 -0.56
C ALA A 109 -13.04 4.01 -0.24
N TYR A 110 -13.21 5.26 0.21
CA TYR A 110 -12.10 6.12 0.59
C TYR A 110 -12.50 7.03 1.75
N GLY A 111 -11.53 7.36 2.59
CA GLY A 111 -11.71 8.28 3.72
C GLY A 111 -10.75 9.45 3.63
N VAL A 112 -11.24 10.66 3.92
CA VAL A 112 -10.44 11.88 4.00
C VAL A 112 -10.87 12.69 5.20
N MET A 113 -9.92 13.10 6.03
CA MET A 113 -10.10 14.07 7.11
C MET A 113 -8.98 15.10 7.01
N LEU A 114 -9.33 16.36 6.80
CA LEU A 114 -8.38 17.47 6.74
C LEU A 114 -8.46 18.29 8.02
N ASP A 115 -7.47 19.15 8.22
CA ASP A 115 -7.46 20.15 9.29
C ASP A 115 -7.64 19.51 10.69
N ILE A 116 -6.99 18.35 10.91
CA ILE A 116 -7.10 17.59 12.18
C ILE A 116 -6.59 18.45 13.33
N PHE A 117 -7.33 18.49 14.45
CA PHE A 117 -7.09 19.40 15.58
C PHE A 117 -7.03 20.90 15.20
N GLY A 118 -7.64 21.28 14.07
CA GLY A 118 -7.59 22.65 13.54
C GLY A 118 -6.28 23.01 12.85
N ASP A 119 -5.37 22.05 12.65
CA ASP A 119 -4.09 22.26 11.97
C ASP A 119 -4.17 21.82 10.50
N SER A 120 -4.02 22.78 9.59
CA SER A 120 -4.08 22.52 8.14
C SER A 120 -2.96 21.63 7.61
N LYS A 121 -1.92 21.37 8.42
CA LYS A 121 -0.83 20.44 8.09
C LYS A 121 -1.10 19.02 8.56
N GLN A 122 -2.22 18.78 9.25
CA GLN A 122 -2.61 17.46 9.73
C GLN A 122 -3.79 16.92 8.96
N ALA A 123 -3.64 15.72 8.43
CA ALA A 123 -4.65 15.08 7.60
C ALA A 123 -4.59 13.55 7.71
N PHE A 124 -5.73 12.92 7.49
CA PHE A 124 -5.88 11.47 7.42
C PHE A 124 -6.49 11.08 6.08
N PHE A 125 -5.89 10.10 5.43
CA PHE A 125 -6.34 9.53 4.18
C PHE A 125 -6.46 8.02 4.31
N ALA A 126 -7.47 7.43 3.65
CA ALA A 126 -7.61 5.99 3.56
C ALA A 126 -8.13 5.58 2.18
N VAL A 127 -7.57 4.51 1.63
CA VAL A 127 -8.17 3.72 0.55
C VAL A 127 -8.59 2.38 1.13
N VAL A 128 -9.82 2.00 0.84
CA VAL A 128 -10.46 0.82 1.41
C VAL A 128 -10.97 -0.05 0.27
N ASP A 129 -10.63 -1.33 0.30
CA ASP A 129 -11.04 -2.33 -0.68
C ASP A 129 -11.93 -3.36 0.04
N GLY A 130 -13.24 -3.26 -0.19
CA GLY A 130 -14.24 -4.10 0.43
C GLY A 130 -14.39 -5.45 -0.28
N HIS A 131 -14.76 -6.47 0.48
CA HIS A 131 -15.10 -7.78 -0.05
C HIS A 131 -16.26 -8.43 0.71
N GLY A 132 -17.08 -9.19 -0.01
CA GLY A 132 -18.23 -9.89 0.57
C GLY A 132 -19.35 -8.94 0.98
N GLY A 133 -19.44 -7.76 0.35
CA GLY A 133 -20.33 -6.67 0.70
C GLY A 133 -19.59 -5.36 0.97
N ARG A 134 -20.33 -4.25 0.95
CA ARG A 134 -19.77 -2.90 1.14
C ARG A 134 -19.76 -2.45 2.61
N ASP A 135 -20.48 -3.15 3.49
CA ASP A 135 -20.71 -2.71 4.87
C ASP A 135 -19.41 -2.48 5.65
N ALA A 136 -18.44 -3.40 5.54
CA ALA A 136 -17.12 -3.23 6.16
C ALA A 136 -16.37 -2.01 5.60
N ALA A 137 -16.38 -1.81 4.28
CA ALA A 137 -15.66 -0.72 3.65
C ALA A 137 -16.24 0.65 4.05
N ASP A 138 -17.56 0.78 4.03
CA ASP A 138 -18.26 1.99 4.45
C ASP A 138 -18.04 2.26 5.95
N TYR A 139 -18.06 1.21 6.78
CA TYR A 139 -17.78 1.34 8.21
C TYR A 139 -16.36 1.83 8.50
N VAL A 140 -15.36 1.27 7.81
CA VAL A 140 -13.96 1.69 7.95
C VAL A 140 -13.79 3.16 7.59
N VAL A 141 -14.38 3.62 6.48
CA VAL A 141 -14.32 5.02 6.06
C VAL A 141 -14.93 5.96 7.10
N GLU A 142 -16.05 5.56 7.70
CA GLU A 142 -16.76 6.41 8.67
C GLU A 142 -16.07 6.45 10.05
N HIS A 143 -15.40 5.38 10.46
CA HIS A 143 -14.98 5.20 11.86
C HIS A 143 -13.46 5.16 12.07
N LEU A 144 -12.66 4.65 11.12
CA LEU A 144 -11.23 4.39 11.35
C LEU A 144 -10.46 5.66 11.74
N GLY A 145 -10.60 6.73 10.95
CA GLY A 145 -9.92 8.00 11.23
C GLY A 145 -10.33 8.61 12.57
N LYS A 146 -11.64 8.59 12.89
CA LYS A 146 -12.17 9.06 14.18
C LYS A 146 -11.61 8.25 15.34
N ASN A 147 -11.58 6.93 15.22
CA ASN A 147 -11.07 6.04 16.26
C ASN A 147 -9.57 6.24 16.50
N ILE A 148 -8.78 6.50 15.44
CA ILE A 148 -7.36 6.85 15.57
C ILE A 148 -7.20 8.20 16.29
N ILE A 149 -7.94 9.23 15.89
CA ILE A 149 -7.87 10.58 16.49
C ILE A 149 -8.28 10.54 17.97
N ASN A 150 -9.39 9.87 18.30
CA ASN A 150 -9.83 9.67 19.67
C ASN A 150 -8.78 8.91 20.50
N ALA A 151 -8.05 7.97 19.88
CA ALA A 151 -6.97 7.24 20.53
C ALA A 151 -5.70 8.06 20.71
N LEU A 152 -5.47 9.10 19.89
CA LEU A 152 -4.39 10.07 20.04
C LEU A 152 -4.65 11.02 21.20
N GLU A 153 -5.87 11.57 21.31
CA GLU A 153 -6.26 12.49 22.40
C GLU A 153 -6.14 11.85 23.79
N LYS A 154 -6.33 10.53 23.87
CA LYS A 154 -6.25 9.76 25.12
C LYS A 154 -4.83 9.38 25.53
N ILE A 155 -3.82 9.59 24.68
CA ILE A 155 -2.43 9.34 25.08
C ILE A 155 -1.96 10.50 25.93
N ALA A 156 -1.82 10.25 27.23
CA ALA A 156 -1.14 11.17 28.14
C ALA A 156 0.37 10.92 28.09
N GLY A 157 1.14 11.86 27.54
CA GLY A 157 2.60 11.93 27.72
C GLY A 157 3.49 11.27 26.65
N GLU A 158 4.80 11.40 26.89
CA GLU A 158 5.96 11.10 26.01
C GLU A 158 6.16 9.61 25.67
N GLU A 159 5.13 8.90 25.20
CA GLU A 159 5.35 7.60 24.57
C GLU A 159 6.04 7.83 23.22
N GLU A 160 7.29 7.39 23.07
CA GLU A 160 8.09 7.52 21.83
C GLU A 160 7.36 6.96 20.59
N LYS A 161 6.39 6.05 20.82
CA LYS A 161 5.52 5.43 19.82
C LYS A 161 4.03 5.74 20.01
N ALA A 162 3.71 6.86 20.66
CA ALA A 162 2.33 7.30 20.93
C ALA A 162 1.45 7.19 19.68
N ILE A 163 1.90 7.75 18.55
CA ILE A 163 1.11 7.77 17.31
C ILE A 163 0.89 6.36 16.77
N GLU A 164 1.90 5.50 16.76
CA GLU A 164 1.75 4.10 16.32
C GLU A 164 0.76 3.34 17.23
N SER A 165 0.87 3.57 18.55
CA SER A 165 -0.01 3.01 19.56
C SER A 165 -1.47 3.43 19.32
N ALA A 166 -1.71 4.71 19.01
CA ALA A 166 -3.04 5.20 18.63
C ALA A 166 -3.56 4.60 17.32
N ILE A 167 -2.71 4.46 16.30
CA ILE A 167 -3.07 3.84 15.03
C ILE A 167 -3.51 2.39 15.24
N ARG A 168 -2.74 1.60 16.01
CA ARG A 168 -3.09 0.21 16.35
C ARG A 168 -4.41 0.13 17.12
N ARG A 169 -4.58 0.97 18.15
CA ARG A 169 -5.83 1.05 18.91
C ARG A 169 -7.02 1.45 18.04
N GLY A 170 -6.84 2.38 17.10
CA GLY A 170 -7.88 2.80 16.18
C GLY A 170 -8.33 1.67 15.24
N HIS A 171 -7.39 0.91 14.68
CA HIS A 171 -7.71 -0.27 13.86
C HIS A 171 -8.43 -1.35 14.67
N LYS A 172 -7.87 -1.72 15.83
CA LYS A 172 -8.47 -2.70 16.74
C LYS A 172 -9.89 -2.31 17.13
N ARG A 173 -10.10 -1.05 17.54
CA ARG A 173 -11.41 -0.54 17.96
C ARG A 173 -12.42 -0.58 16.82
N THR A 174 -12.01 -0.14 15.63
CA THR A 174 -12.88 -0.14 14.44
C THR A 174 -13.32 -1.55 14.08
N ASP A 175 -12.41 -2.52 14.19
CA ASP A 175 -12.69 -3.92 13.94
C ASP A 175 -13.62 -4.55 15.00
N GLU A 176 -13.35 -4.33 16.29
CA GLU A 176 -14.23 -4.81 17.37
C GLU A 176 -15.65 -4.26 17.26
N GLU A 177 -15.79 -2.97 16.96
CA GLU A 177 -17.10 -2.34 16.78
C GLU A 177 -17.82 -2.88 15.54
N PHE A 178 -17.12 -3.09 14.42
CA PHE A 178 -17.72 -3.67 13.22
C PHE A 178 -18.16 -5.12 13.44
N LEU A 179 -17.32 -5.94 14.07
CA LEU A 179 -17.65 -7.34 14.39
C LEU A 179 -18.89 -7.45 15.30
N SER A 180 -19.10 -6.47 16.18
CA SER A 180 -20.29 -6.42 17.05
C SER A 180 -21.61 -6.24 16.30
N GLN A 181 -21.57 -5.84 15.02
CA GLN A 181 -22.76 -5.73 14.17
C GLN A 181 -23.21 -7.08 13.59
N GLY A 182 -22.39 -8.13 13.70
CA GLY A 182 -22.73 -9.47 13.20
C GLY A 182 -22.76 -9.58 11.68
N VAL A 183 -22.15 -8.63 10.96
CA VAL A 183 -22.08 -8.61 9.48
C VAL A 183 -20.82 -9.37 9.01
N GLY A 184 -20.96 -10.15 7.94
CA GLY A 184 -19.92 -11.07 7.46
C GLY A 184 -18.92 -10.50 6.46
N SER A 185 -19.09 -9.27 5.95
CA SER A 185 -18.18 -8.64 4.99
C SER A 185 -16.82 -8.30 5.62
N GLY A 186 -15.82 -8.03 4.80
CA GLY A 186 -14.52 -7.56 5.25
C GLY A 186 -13.98 -6.44 4.37
N ALA A 187 -12.91 -5.79 4.85
CA ALA A 187 -12.26 -4.72 4.11
C ALA A 187 -10.75 -4.68 4.38
N CYS A 188 -9.99 -4.51 3.29
CA CYS A 188 -8.60 -4.10 3.33
C CYS A 188 -8.52 -2.58 3.41
N ALA A 189 -7.52 -2.04 4.11
CA ALA A 189 -7.35 -0.61 4.29
C ALA A 189 -5.86 -0.23 4.26
N ALA A 190 -5.52 0.72 3.40
CA ALA A 190 -4.28 1.47 3.49
C ALA A 190 -4.61 2.88 3.93
N SER A 191 -4.01 3.34 5.03
CA SER A 191 -4.22 4.67 5.58
C SER A 191 -2.91 5.44 5.77
N VAL A 192 -3.01 6.77 5.71
CA VAL A 192 -1.90 7.70 5.92
C VAL A 192 -2.38 8.78 6.87
N LEU A 193 -1.70 8.92 8.01
CA LEU A 193 -1.82 10.06 8.90
C LEU A 193 -0.62 10.98 8.71
N VAL A 194 -0.89 12.22 8.32
CA VAL A 194 0.08 13.32 8.29
C VAL A 194 -0.02 14.05 9.62
N LYS A 195 1.04 14.07 10.42
CA LYS A 195 1.06 14.76 11.71
C LYS A 195 2.47 15.17 12.10
N ASP A 196 2.64 16.37 12.66
CA ASP A 196 3.92 16.88 13.18
C ASP A 196 5.09 16.81 12.18
N GLY A 197 4.82 16.98 10.88
CA GLY A 197 5.83 16.88 9.82
C GLY A 197 6.24 15.44 9.47
N GLU A 198 5.50 14.44 9.94
CA GLU A 198 5.74 13.02 9.70
C GLU A 198 4.58 12.38 8.92
N LEU A 199 4.91 11.38 8.10
CA LEU A 199 3.96 10.45 7.51
C LEU A 199 3.93 9.17 8.32
N HIS A 200 2.74 8.79 8.77
CA HIS A 200 2.47 7.49 9.38
C HIS A 200 1.57 6.69 8.44
N VAL A 201 2.16 5.73 7.74
CA VAL A 201 1.46 4.86 6.80
C VAL A 201 1.11 3.56 7.50
N ALA A 202 -0.16 3.17 7.48
CA ALA A 202 -0.63 1.93 8.08
C ALA A 202 -1.38 1.09 7.04
N ASN A 203 -1.09 -0.20 6.97
CA ASN A 203 -1.72 -1.12 6.03
C ASN A 203 -2.29 -2.35 6.74
N VAL A 204 -3.51 -2.73 6.36
CA VAL A 204 -4.18 -3.99 6.67
C VAL A 204 -4.74 -4.54 5.36
N GLY A 205 -4.31 -5.72 4.94
CA GLY A 205 -4.71 -6.28 3.64
C GLY A 205 -3.78 -5.92 2.48
N ASP A 206 -4.31 -5.89 1.27
CA ASP A 206 -3.52 -5.82 0.04
C ASP A 206 -3.72 -4.55 -0.80
N CYS A 207 -4.31 -3.52 -0.20
CA CYS A 207 -4.06 -2.14 -0.62
C CYS A 207 -2.56 -1.82 -0.52
N ARG A 208 -2.13 -0.75 -1.20
CA ARG A 208 -0.72 -0.33 -1.17
C ARG A 208 -0.56 1.19 -1.30
N VAL A 209 0.45 1.70 -0.61
CA VAL A 209 0.91 3.09 -0.67
C VAL A 209 2.33 3.15 -1.25
N VAL A 210 2.55 4.05 -2.20
CA VAL A 210 3.83 4.30 -2.86
C VAL A 210 4.16 5.78 -2.79
N LEU A 211 5.36 6.12 -2.35
CA LEU A 211 5.90 7.48 -2.31
C LEU A 211 6.76 7.75 -3.55
N SER A 212 6.52 8.87 -4.23
CA SER A 212 7.50 9.44 -5.16
C SER A 212 8.44 10.37 -4.40
N ARG A 213 9.75 10.09 -4.48
CA ARG A 213 10.81 10.89 -3.89
C ARG A 213 11.93 11.10 -4.90
N ASN A 214 12.21 12.35 -5.26
CA ASN A 214 13.17 12.70 -6.33
C ASN A 214 12.94 11.90 -7.64
N GLY A 215 11.69 11.73 -8.05
CA GLY A 215 11.32 10.91 -9.22
C GLY A 215 11.44 9.39 -9.04
N VAL A 216 11.78 8.90 -7.85
CA VAL A 216 11.85 7.46 -7.53
C VAL A 216 10.61 7.01 -6.76
N ALA A 217 9.92 6.00 -7.27
CA ALA A 217 8.76 5.40 -6.63
C ALA A 217 9.17 4.31 -5.62
N THR A 218 8.92 4.54 -4.34
CA THR A 218 9.25 3.63 -3.23
C THR A 218 7.95 3.14 -2.55
N PRO A 219 7.68 1.82 -2.53
CA PRO A 219 6.57 1.28 -1.75
C PRO A 219 6.77 1.51 -0.25
N LEU A 220 5.77 2.09 0.42
CA LEU A 220 5.77 2.30 1.87
C LEU A 220 5.06 1.18 2.64
N THR A 221 4.35 0.30 1.92
CA THR A 221 3.56 -0.79 2.50
C THR A 221 3.87 -2.11 1.81
N LYS A 222 3.81 -3.21 2.56
CA LYS A 222 3.80 -4.57 2.02
C LYS A 222 2.37 -5.10 2.03
N GLN A 223 1.94 -5.73 0.94
CA GLN A 223 0.61 -6.34 0.86
C GLN A 223 0.54 -7.58 1.77
N HIS A 224 -0.54 -7.71 2.53
CA HIS A 224 -0.82 -8.86 3.39
C HIS A 224 -1.53 -9.95 2.60
N ARG A 225 -0.78 -10.52 1.63
CA ARG A 225 -1.20 -11.65 0.81
C ARG A 225 -0.50 -12.92 1.27
N LEU A 226 -1.14 -14.05 1.04
CA LEU A 226 -0.64 -15.38 1.40
C LEU A 226 0.54 -15.87 0.54
N CYS A 227 0.99 -15.08 -0.45
CA CYS A 227 2.29 -15.31 -1.06
C CYS A 227 3.45 -15.00 -0.09
N ARG A 228 3.23 -14.16 0.94
CA ARG A 228 4.17 -13.94 2.04
C ARG A 228 4.17 -15.15 2.96
N GLU A 229 5.32 -15.79 3.08
CA GLU A 229 5.50 -16.97 3.92
C GLU A 229 5.21 -16.69 5.39
N GLU A 230 5.63 -15.53 5.90
CA GLU A 230 5.35 -15.08 7.28
C GLU A 230 3.86 -15.12 7.62
N GLU A 231 2.99 -14.72 6.69
CA GLU A 231 1.54 -14.72 6.89
C GLU A 231 0.96 -16.14 6.86
N ARG A 232 1.47 -17.04 5.99
CA ARG A 232 1.06 -18.44 5.97
C ARG A 232 1.44 -19.15 7.27
N VAL A 233 2.69 -19.00 7.69
CA VAL A 233 3.21 -19.59 8.93
C VAL A 233 2.42 -19.08 10.15
N ARG A 234 2.06 -17.80 10.18
CA ARG A 234 1.22 -17.24 11.25
C ARG A 234 -0.14 -17.93 11.32
N ILE A 235 -0.81 -18.12 10.18
CA ILE A 235 -2.15 -18.74 10.11
C ILE A 235 -2.09 -20.21 10.52
N GLU A 236 -1.10 -20.96 10.02
CA GLU A 236 -0.91 -22.38 10.35
C GLU A 236 -0.59 -22.60 11.82
N LYS A 237 0.24 -21.72 12.43
CA LYS A 237 0.51 -21.74 13.88
C LYS A 237 -0.72 -21.48 14.73
N SER A 238 -1.69 -20.74 14.21
CA SER A 238 -2.99 -20.50 14.85
C SER A 238 -4.03 -21.59 14.54
N GLY A 239 -3.61 -22.75 14.01
CA GLY A 239 -4.51 -23.87 13.71
C GLY A 239 -5.34 -23.73 12.44
N GLY A 240 -5.16 -22.65 11.68
CA GLY A 240 -5.78 -22.47 10.37
C GLY A 240 -5.04 -23.25 9.29
N PHE A 241 -5.65 -23.40 8.12
CA PHE A 241 -4.94 -23.89 6.93
C PHE A 241 -4.96 -22.86 5.80
N VAL A 242 -3.97 -22.97 4.92
CA VAL A 242 -3.89 -22.19 3.68
C VAL A 242 -3.90 -23.15 2.50
N GLU A 243 -4.70 -22.84 1.50
CA GLU A 243 -4.86 -23.69 0.31
C GLU A 243 -4.53 -22.89 -0.95
N CYS A 244 -3.69 -23.44 -1.83
CA CYS A 244 -3.41 -22.85 -3.13
C CYS A 244 -4.25 -23.53 -4.22
N LYS A 245 -5.21 -22.79 -4.78
CA LYS A 245 -6.02 -23.24 -5.92
C LYS A 245 -5.78 -22.32 -7.11
N ASN A 246 -5.41 -22.90 -8.26
CA ASN A 246 -5.14 -22.16 -9.50
C ASN A 246 -4.13 -21.00 -9.33
N GLY A 247 -3.10 -21.20 -8.50
CA GLY A 247 -2.08 -20.18 -8.22
C GLY A 247 -2.51 -19.08 -7.25
N VAL A 248 -3.71 -19.15 -6.67
CA VAL A 248 -4.20 -18.22 -5.65
C VAL A 248 -4.28 -18.94 -4.30
N TRP A 249 -3.52 -18.43 -3.33
CA TRP A 249 -3.57 -18.87 -1.96
C TRP A 249 -4.80 -18.30 -1.24
N ARG A 250 -5.44 -19.11 -0.39
CA ARG A 250 -6.62 -18.71 0.40
C ARG A 250 -6.58 -19.24 1.83
N VAL A 251 -6.96 -18.40 2.79
CA VAL A 251 -7.18 -18.77 4.20
C VAL A 251 -8.44 -19.63 4.28
N GLN A 252 -8.33 -20.82 4.87
CA GLN A 252 -9.43 -21.79 4.96
C GLN A 252 -10.09 -22.10 3.59
N GLY A 253 -9.32 -21.98 2.49
CA GLY A 253 -9.85 -22.11 1.13
C GLY A 253 -10.78 -20.97 0.66
N SER A 254 -11.03 -19.95 1.50
CA SER A 254 -12.01 -18.88 1.25
C SER A 254 -11.35 -17.55 0.84
N LEU A 255 -10.56 -16.91 1.71
CA LEU A 255 -10.13 -15.51 1.56
C LEU A 255 -8.68 -15.38 1.08
N ALA A 256 -8.42 -14.52 0.08
CA ALA A 256 -7.09 -14.38 -0.53
C ALA A 256 -6.13 -13.41 0.20
N VAL A 257 -6.64 -12.67 1.18
CA VAL A 257 -5.88 -11.76 2.04
C VAL A 257 -5.73 -12.35 3.44
N SER A 258 -4.63 -12.03 4.12
CA SER A 258 -4.32 -12.58 5.45
C SER A 258 -4.68 -11.63 6.61
N ARG A 259 -4.95 -10.36 6.30
CA ARG A 259 -5.32 -9.32 7.27
C ARG A 259 -6.44 -8.46 6.70
N ALA A 260 -7.43 -8.14 7.51
CA ALA A 260 -8.58 -7.32 7.14
C ALA A 260 -9.32 -6.84 8.40
N ILE A 261 -10.11 -5.78 8.24
CA ILE A 261 -11.16 -5.40 9.19
C ILE A 261 -12.44 -6.16 8.84
N GLY A 262 -13.14 -6.71 9.83
CA GLY A 262 -14.28 -7.59 9.62
C GLY A 262 -13.88 -9.05 9.43
N ASP A 263 -14.51 -9.73 8.47
CA ASP A 263 -14.34 -11.17 8.23
C ASP A 263 -14.64 -12.02 9.47
N LEU A 264 -15.80 -11.79 10.09
CA LEU A 264 -16.23 -12.42 11.35
C LEU A 264 -15.98 -13.94 11.39
N HIS A 265 -16.28 -14.64 10.29
CA HIS A 265 -16.13 -16.09 10.16
C HIS A 265 -14.68 -16.59 10.04
N LEU A 266 -13.71 -15.71 9.82
CA LEU A 266 -12.28 -16.02 9.69
C LEU A 266 -11.42 -15.28 10.72
N LYS A 267 -12.02 -14.58 11.68
CA LYS A 267 -11.32 -13.64 12.56
C LYS A 267 -10.24 -14.27 13.43
N GLU A 268 -10.33 -15.59 13.66
CA GLU A 268 -9.28 -16.37 14.32
C GLU A 268 -7.94 -16.31 13.57
N TRP A 269 -7.96 -16.19 12.24
CA TRP A 269 -6.77 -16.21 11.38
C TRP A 269 -6.54 -14.88 10.64
N VAL A 270 -7.61 -14.14 10.36
CA VAL A 270 -7.59 -12.85 9.66
C VAL A 270 -7.59 -11.72 10.68
N ILE A 271 -6.41 -11.16 10.93
CA ILE A 271 -6.21 -10.13 11.95
C ILE A 271 -6.38 -8.71 11.39
N SER A 272 -6.81 -7.77 12.22
CA SER A 272 -6.94 -6.34 11.88
C SER A 272 -5.69 -5.51 12.24
N GLU A 273 -4.60 -6.16 12.66
CA GLU A 273 -3.39 -5.49 13.12
C GLU A 273 -2.59 -4.88 11.95
N PRO A 274 -2.39 -3.54 11.92
CA PRO A 274 -1.68 -2.88 10.83
C PRO A 274 -0.17 -3.10 10.88
N GLU A 275 0.46 -3.22 9.71
CA GLU A 275 1.88 -2.87 9.54
C GLU A 275 1.98 -1.35 9.40
N ILE A 276 2.82 -0.72 10.24
CA ILE A 276 2.98 0.74 10.29
C ILE A 276 4.39 1.09 9.84
N HIS A 277 4.50 2.07 8.95
CA HIS A 277 5.75 2.67 8.50
C HIS A 277 5.71 4.17 8.74
N ARG A 278 6.73 4.69 9.44
CA ARG A 278 6.88 6.10 9.78
C ARG A 278 8.06 6.69 9.01
N LEU A 279 7.88 7.89 8.46
CA LEU A 279 8.99 8.66 7.87
C LEU A 279 8.76 10.19 7.98
N PRO A 280 9.83 10.99 8.03
CA PRO A 280 9.73 12.44 7.95
C PRO A 280 9.28 12.92 6.57
N LEU A 281 8.45 13.97 6.55
CA LEU A 281 8.15 14.74 5.34
C LEU A 281 9.33 15.66 5.02
N THR A 282 10.17 15.18 4.12
CA THR A 282 11.31 15.92 3.59
C THR A 282 10.96 16.61 2.27
N PRO A 283 11.63 17.71 1.89
CA PRO A 283 11.31 18.48 0.68
C PRO A 283 11.39 17.71 -0.64
N ASP A 284 12.07 16.57 -0.65
CA ASP A 284 12.20 15.65 -1.77
C ASP A 284 11.02 14.68 -1.92
N CYS A 285 10.09 14.62 -0.95
CA CYS A 285 8.82 13.90 -1.08
C CYS A 285 7.89 14.69 -2.01
N GLU A 286 7.53 14.11 -3.15
CA GLU A 286 6.78 14.81 -4.22
C GLU A 286 5.28 14.52 -4.18
N PHE A 287 4.89 13.26 -4.01
CA PHE A 287 3.49 12.84 -3.87
C PHE A 287 3.39 11.39 -3.40
N LEU A 288 2.23 11.03 -2.86
CA LEU A 288 1.88 9.63 -2.55
C LEU A 288 0.81 9.12 -3.51
N ILE A 289 0.90 7.84 -3.85
CA ILE A 289 -0.17 7.09 -4.51
C ILE A 289 -0.67 6.04 -3.53
N MET A 290 -1.94 6.11 -3.17
CA MET A 290 -2.64 5.08 -2.39
C MET A 290 -3.68 4.42 -3.29
N ALA A 291 -3.74 3.09 -3.33
CA ALA A 291 -4.68 2.40 -4.21
C ALA A 291 -5.00 0.98 -3.73
N SER A 292 -6.17 0.48 -4.16
CA SER A 292 -6.57 -0.93 -4.02
C SER A 292 -5.82 -1.82 -5.00
N ASP A 293 -5.95 -3.14 -4.85
CA ASP A 293 -5.21 -4.09 -5.67
C ASP A 293 -5.55 -4.03 -7.16
N GLY A 294 -6.76 -3.54 -7.49
CA GLY A 294 -7.24 -3.44 -8.85
C GLY A 294 -6.38 -2.52 -9.74
N LEU A 295 -5.70 -1.53 -9.15
CA LEU A 295 -4.65 -0.77 -9.83
C LEU A 295 -3.31 -1.52 -9.81
N TRP A 296 -2.85 -1.91 -8.63
CA TRP A 296 -1.48 -2.39 -8.43
C TRP A 296 -1.18 -3.67 -9.17
N ASP A 297 -2.17 -4.55 -9.31
CA ASP A 297 -2.05 -5.79 -10.08
C ASP A 297 -1.89 -5.51 -11.58
N LYS A 298 -2.17 -4.31 -12.09
CA LYS A 298 -1.95 -3.93 -13.51
C LYS A 298 -0.69 -3.13 -13.76
N VAL A 299 -0.25 -2.37 -12.76
CA VAL A 299 0.95 -1.55 -12.87
C VAL A 299 2.21 -2.40 -12.70
N TYR A 300 2.15 -3.44 -11.86
CA TYR A 300 3.28 -4.33 -11.59
C TYR A 300 3.19 -5.70 -12.28
N SER A 301 2.05 -6.06 -12.88
CA SER A 301 1.88 -7.33 -13.62
C SER A 301 1.29 -7.11 -15.04
N PHE A 302 1.72 -7.92 -16.00
CA PHE A 302 1.30 -7.84 -17.41
C PHE A 302 -0.11 -8.43 -17.71
N THR A 303 -0.97 -8.68 -16.71
CA THR A 303 -2.25 -9.40 -16.94
C THR A 303 -3.52 -8.72 -16.39
N SER A 304 -4.40 -8.35 -17.34
CA SER A 304 -5.88 -8.24 -17.38
C SER A 304 -6.76 -7.84 -16.17
N SER A 305 -7.31 -6.61 -16.22
CA SER A 305 -8.64 -6.09 -15.81
C SER A 305 -9.25 -6.35 -14.41
N SER A 306 -9.26 -5.34 -13.53
CA SER A 306 -10.32 -5.04 -12.52
C SER A 306 -10.23 -3.55 -12.10
N SER A 307 -11.18 -3.08 -11.27
CA SER A 307 -11.46 -1.70 -10.81
C SER A 307 -10.23 -0.84 -10.46
N HIS A 308 -10.30 0.47 -10.66
CA HIS A 308 -9.14 1.36 -10.42
C HIS A 308 -9.52 2.41 -9.37
N HIS A 309 -8.80 2.40 -8.26
CA HIS A 309 -8.88 3.44 -7.24
C HIS A 309 -7.49 3.97 -7.01
N PHE A 310 -7.31 5.28 -7.09
CA PHE A 310 -6.08 5.90 -6.60
C PHE A 310 -6.38 7.24 -5.94
N ILE A 311 -5.68 7.49 -4.85
CA ILE A 311 -5.50 8.82 -4.29
C ILE A 311 -4.09 9.26 -4.64
N LEU A 312 -3.98 10.37 -5.37
CA LEU A 312 -2.76 11.14 -5.50
C LEU A 312 -2.76 12.21 -4.41
N LEU A 313 -1.88 12.09 -3.43
CA LEU A 313 -1.66 13.16 -2.44
C LEU A 313 -0.54 14.05 -2.95
N ASN A 314 -0.83 15.33 -3.15
CA ASN A 314 0.18 16.32 -3.53
C ASN A 314 0.98 16.75 -2.27
N SER A 315 2.29 16.92 -2.39
CA SER A 315 3.19 17.27 -1.28
C SER A 315 3.06 18.72 -0.76
N ASN A 316 1.88 19.32 -0.83
CA ASN A 316 1.66 20.68 -0.31
C ASN A 316 1.42 20.72 1.20
N PHE A 317 1.53 19.58 1.90
CA PHE A 317 1.67 19.51 3.35
C PHE A 317 3.06 20.00 3.79
N LYS A 318 3.30 21.31 3.68
CA LYS A 318 4.52 21.99 4.14
C LYS A 318 4.17 23.08 5.14
#